data_AF-A0A4Q9FVI8-F1
#
_entry.id   AF-A0A4Q9FVI8-F1
#
_cell.length_a   1.000
_cell.length_b   1.000
_cell.length_c   1.000
_cell.angle_alpha   90.00
_cell.angle_beta   90.00
_cell.angle_gamma   90.00
#
_symmetry.space_group_name_H-M   'P 1'
#
loop_
_entity.id
_entity.type
_entity.pdbx_description
1 polymer ?
#
loop_
_entity_poly.entity_id
_entity_poly.type
_entity_poly.pdbx_seq_one_letter_code
_entity_poly.pdbx_strand_id
1 'polypeptide(L)'
;MKEKLVSHSKHIINYANSFYYNYSHNKLAKSALKTIESIKGKTDPKLIEMSNTYAEDVLGWLGYAPWLRAHSAMIGEFKEGWIPENYFGTVVVPKLQGEIGRTSFLKPLSKKLFNSNMFPDIGYFVNGSFFTENYEYITDRNSILYLFKDTEKVVFKLNNSAQGIGVLVFDKKNYDYHKIKALGDGVFQKYIEQHSFFNKIMPNSVATIRVLTVLSKEGDASLRAAYLRVGRNKDSHVKSSSQISIPINLKTGMLNTLGHSKSWYTMDAHPDSGFIFKNEVIPNFNNIIKTALELQKAMSLVKCIGWDMVIDKDNNIQIMEWNGFHTGIGFAEFTQGPCFKDLGWEKLWK
;
A
#
# COMPACT_ATOMS: atom_id res chain seq x y z
N MET A 1 21.77 35.35 8.97
CA MET A 1 22.70 34.34 9.57
C MET A 1 21.95 33.12 10.11
N LYS A 2 20.90 33.28 10.95
CA LYS A 2 20.04 32.16 11.42
C LYS A 2 19.35 31.37 10.30
N GLU A 3 18.82 32.02 9.27
CA GLU A 3 18.14 31.34 8.15
C GLU A 3 19.08 30.46 7.30
N LYS A 4 20.31 30.94 7.05
CA LYS A 4 21.35 30.15 6.35
C LYS A 4 21.77 28.93 7.17
N LEU A 5 21.90 29.07 8.49
CA LEU A 5 22.18 27.97 9.42
C LEU A 5 21.05 26.93 9.43
N VAL A 6 19.79 27.37 9.53
CA VAL A 6 18.61 26.48 9.49
C VAL A 6 18.50 25.75 8.14
N SER A 7 18.76 26.45 7.03
CA SER A 7 18.77 25.85 5.69
C SER A 7 19.87 24.79 5.54
N HIS A 8 21.07 25.07 6.07
CA HIS A 8 22.19 24.14 6.02
C HIS A 8 21.95 22.89 6.89
N SER A 9 21.41 23.07 8.11
CA SER A 9 21.02 21.95 8.97
C SER A 9 19.93 21.07 8.35
N LYS A 10 18.90 21.67 7.72
CA LYS A 10 17.87 20.91 6.99
C LYS A 10 18.46 20.11 5.83
N HIS A 11 19.41 20.69 5.09
CA HIS A 11 20.09 19.98 4.00
C HIS A 11 20.88 18.77 4.51
N ILE A 12 21.64 18.92 5.61
CA ILE A 12 22.39 17.81 6.21
C ILE A 12 21.46 16.71 6.70
N ILE A 13 20.37 17.05 7.38
CA ILE A 13 19.39 16.06 7.87
C ILE A 13 18.73 15.33 6.70
N ASN A 14 18.31 16.05 5.66
CA ASN A 14 17.71 15.44 4.47
C ASN A 14 18.69 14.52 3.75
N TYR A 15 19.95 14.93 3.63
CA TYR A 15 21.01 14.08 3.06
C TYR A 15 21.22 12.81 3.88
N ALA A 16 21.35 12.92 5.21
CA ALA A 16 21.52 11.77 6.10
C ALA A 16 20.33 10.81 6.05
N ASN A 17 19.10 11.34 6.05
CA ASN A 17 17.87 10.56 5.93
C ASN A 17 17.80 9.83 4.58
N SER A 18 18.12 10.53 3.48
CA SER A 18 18.16 9.93 2.14
C SER A 18 19.23 8.84 2.04
N PHE A 19 20.42 9.08 2.62
CA PHE A 19 21.49 8.10 2.65
C PHE A 19 21.07 6.82 3.41
N TYR A 20 20.51 6.97 4.62
CA TYR A 20 20.04 5.83 5.41
C TYR A 20 18.91 5.07 4.72
N TYR A 21 17.95 5.79 4.13
CA TYR A 21 16.85 5.21 3.37
C TYR A 21 17.36 4.36 2.20
N ASN A 22 18.24 4.92 1.36
CA ASN A 22 18.83 4.20 0.25
C ASN A 22 19.67 3.01 0.69
N TYR A 23 20.45 3.15 1.76
CA TYR A 23 21.24 2.06 2.32
C TYR A 23 20.35 0.89 2.77
N SER A 24 19.25 1.20 3.47
CA SER A 24 18.26 0.21 3.89
C SER A 24 17.62 -0.50 2.69
N HIS A 25 17.16 0.24 1.68
CA HIS A 25 16.59 -0.34 0.47
C HIS A 25 17.59 -1.20 -0.30
N ASN A 26 18.87 -0.81 -0.36
CA ASN A 26 19.90 -1.61 -1.01
C ASN A 26 20.17 -2.93 -0.27
N LYS A 27 20.04 -2.96 1.07
CA LYS A 27 20.08 -4.22 1.82
C LYS A 27 18.87 -5.10 1.49
N LEU A 28 17.68 -4.53 1.43
CA LEU A 28 16.45 -5.25 1.09
C LEU A 28 16.53 -5.84 -0.32
N ALA A 29 16.96 -5.06 -1.31
CA ALA A 29 17.11 -5.49 -2.69
C ALA A 29 18.12 -6.64 -2.83
N LYS A 30 19.27 -6.56 -2.16
CA LYS A 30 20.27 -7.63 -2.14
C LYS A 30 19.73 -8.91 -1.49
N SER A 31 18.96 -8.77 -0.41
CA SER A 31 18.30 -9.92 0.23
C SER A 31 17.28 -10.56 -0.70
N ALA A 32 16.46 -9.75 -1.39
CA ALA A 32 15.50 -10.23 -2.37
C ALA A 32 16.19 -11.00 -3.50
N LEU A 33 17.23 -10.41 -4.10
CA LEU A 33 18.04 -11.03 -5.14
C LEU A 33 18.60 -12.38 -4.68
N LYS A 34 19.18 -12.45 -3.47
CA LYS A 34 19.70 -13.71 -2.92
C LYS A 34 18.63 -14.79 -2.80
N THR A 35 17.43 -14.44 -2.32
CA THR A 35 16.33 -15.41 -2.23
C THR A 35 15.88 -15.88 -3.62
N ILE A 36 15.78 -14.97 -4.58
CA ILE A 36 15.38 -15.33 -5.95
C ILE A 36 16.41 -16.25 -6.59
N GLU A 37 17.70 -15.94 -6.45
CA GLU A 37 18.76 -16.79 -7.00
C GLU A 37 18.79 -18.18 -6.35
N SER A 38 18.38 -18.29 -5.09
CA SER A 38 18.27 -19.59 -4.42
C SER A 38 17.14 -20.47 -4.97
N ILE A 39 16.16 -19.87 -5.64
CA ILE A 39 14.97 -20.55 -6.19
C ILE A 39 15.11 -20.74 -7.71
N LYS A 40 15.55 -19.71 -8.44
CA LYS A 40 15.56 -19.66 -9.90
C LYS A 40 16.95 -19.85 -10.52
N GLY A 41 18.00 -19.96 -9.70
CA GLY A 41 19.39 -20.00 -10.15
C GLY A 41 20.02 -18.61 -10.29
N LYS A 42 21.33 -18.59 -10.60
CA LYS A 42 22.10 -17.34 -10.67
C LYS A 42 21.59 -16.42 -11.78
N THR A 43 21.57 -15.12 -11.49
CA THR A 43 21.17 -14.10 -12.46
C THR A 43 22.22 -14.00 -13.56
N ASP A 44 21.79 -13.94 -14.82
CA ASP A 44 22.68 -13.72 -15.97
C ASP A 44 23.50 -12.42 -15.76
N PRO A 45 24.84 -12.47 -15.81
CA PRO A 45 25.70 -11.29 -15.71
C PRO A 45 25.32 -10.15 -16.66
N LYS A 46 24.80 -10.45 -17.85
CA LYS A 46 24.35 -9.43 -18.80
C LYS A 46 23.18 -8.61 -18.25
N LEU A 47 22.24 -9.25 -17.55
CA LEU A 47 21.12 -8.55 -16.91
C LEU A 47 21.60 -7.66 -15.76
N ILE A 48 22.65 -8.09 -15.05
CA ILE A 48 23.29 -7.29 -14.00
C ILE A 48 23.95 -6.04 -14.60
N GLU A 49 24.66 -6.19 -15.71
CA GLU A 49 25.28 -5.08 -16.44
C GLU A 49 24.24 -4.09 -16.95
N MET A 50 23.20 -4.55 -17.65
CA MET A 50 22.11 -3.71 -18.14
C MET A 50 21.42 -2.94 -16.99
N SER A 51 21.23 -3.59 -15.84
CA SER A 51 20.67 -2.95 -14.65
C SER A 51 21.56 -1.83 -14.11
N ASN A 52 22.89 -1.99 -14.20
CA ASN A 52 23.84 -0.98 -13.74
C ASN A 52 23.86 0.22 -14.68
N THR A 53 24.00 -0.05 -15.98
CA THR A 53 24.00 0.98 -17.02
C THR A 53 22.72 1.81 -16.96
N TYR A 54 21.54 1.18 -16.85
CA TYR A 54 20.29 1.93 -16.72
C TYR A 54 20.22 2.77 -15.44
N ALA A 55 20.71 2.25 -14.30
CA ALA A 55 20.73 3.01 -13.06
C ALA A 55 21.60 4.28 -13.14
N GLU A 56 22.76 4.19 -13.78
CA GLU A 56 23.68 5.31 -13.96
C GLU A 56 23.17 6.28 -15.04
N ASP A 57 22.93 5.80 -16.25
CA ASP A 57 22.69 6.63 -17.42
C ASP A 57 21.27 7.22 -17.43
N VAL A 58 20.29 6.44 -16.98
CA VAL A 58 18.87 6.83 -17.04
C VAL A 58 18.39 7.40 -15.71
N LEU A 59 18.75 6.77 -14.58
CA LEU A 59 18.29 7.18 -13.24
C LEU A 59 19.31 8.06 -12.49
N GLY A 60 20.50 8.29 -13.05
CA GLY A 60 21.49 9.22 -12.53
C GLY A 60 22.31 8.73 -11.35
N TRP A 61 22.13 7.48 -10.91
CA TRP A 61 22.86 6.95 -9.77
C TRP A 61 22.87 5.42 -9.71
N LEU A 62 24.07 4.83 -9.71
CA LEU A 62 24.28 3.39 -9.57
C LEU A 62 23.61 2.77 -8.33
N GLY A 63 23.40 3.57 -7.27
CA GLY A 63 22.74 3.12 -6.05
C GLY A 63 21.29 2.66 -6.23
N TYR A 64 20.67 2.88 -7.40
CA TYR A 64 19.37 2.34 -7.76
C TYR A 64 19.43 0.94 -8.42
N ALA A 65 20.60 0.50 -8.89
CA ALA A 65 20.79 -0.79 -9.56
C ALA A 65 20.37 -2.02 -8.75
N PRO A 66 20.56 -2.08 -7.40
CA PRO A 66 20.23 -3.30 -6.64
C PRO A 66 18.79 -3.79 -6.82
N TRP A 67 17.80 -2.89 -6.88
CA TRP A 67 16.41 -3.27 -7.16
C TRP A 67 16.22 -3.71 -8.60
N LEU A 68 16.82 -3.04 -9.58
CA LEU A 68 16.75 -3.43 -11.00
C LEU A 68 17.31 -4.83 -11.24
N ARG A 69 18.41 -5.18 -10.57
CA ARG A 69 18.98 -6.53 -10.61
C ARG A 69 18.00 -7.55 -10.04
N ALA A 70 17.35 -7.24 -8.91
CA ALA A 70 16.36 -8.11 -8.30
C ALA A 70 15.11 -8.29 -9.19
N HIS A 71 14.63 -7.22 -9.84
CA HIS A 71 13.53 -7.27 -10.81
C HIS A 71 13.91 -8.17 -11.99
N SER A 72 15.11 -7.95 -12.56
CA SER A 72 15.62 -8.73 -13.69
C SER A 72 15.76 -10.21 -13.35
N ALA A 73 16.27 -10.54 -12.16
CA ALA A 73 16.38 -11.92 -11.70
C ALA A 73 15.01 -12.60 -11.52
N MET A 74 14.01 -11.86 -11.03
CA MET A 74 12.66 -12.40 -10.85
C MET A 74 11.97 -12.66 -12.17
N ILE A 75 12.04 -11.73 -13.11
CA ILE A 75 11.37 -11.86 -14.40
C ILE A 75 12.15 -12.75 -15.38
N GLY A 76 13.49 -12.77 -15.26
CA GLY A 76 14.38 -13.46 -16.20
C GLY A 76 14.79 -12.59 -17.40
N GLU A 77 14.42 -11.31 -17.42
CA GLU A 77 14.80 -10.35 -18.47
C GLU A 77 14.94 -8.95 -17.87
N PHE A 78 15.67 -8.06 -18.54
CA PHE A 78 15.75 -6.65 -18.16
C PHE A 78 14.69 -5.84 -18.92
N LYS A 79 14.00 -4.93 -18.23
CA LYS A 79 12.98 -4.05 -18.83
C LYS A 79 13.29 -2.57 -18.56
N GLU A 80 13.50 -1.82 -19.64
CA GLU A 80 13.54 -0.36 -19.57
C GLU A 80 12.20 0.22 -19.10
N GLY A 81 12.27 1.25 -18.25
CA GLY A 81 11.10 1.89 -17.64
C GLY A 81 10.81 1.46 -16.20
N TRP A 82 11.58 0.52 -15.64
CA TRP A 82 11.46 0.18 -14.22
C TRP A 82 11.86 1.36 -13.33
N ILE A 83 11.05 1.59 -12.29
CA ILE A 83 11.35 2.56 -11.23
C ILE A 83 11.68 1.80 -9.94
N PRO A 84 12.95 1.83 -9.48
CA PRO A 84 13.35 1.27 -8.18
C PRO A 84 12.61 1.91 -7.02
N GLU A 85 12.28 1.13 -5.99
CA GLU A 85 11.50 1.62 -4.85
C GLU A 85 12.19 2.78 -4.13
N ASN A 86 13.52 2.74 -4.02
CA ASN A 86 14.26 3.85 -3.43
C ASN A 86 14.30 5.09 -4.33
N TYR A 87 14.38 4.95 -5.66
CA TYR A 87 14.21 6.07 -6.60
C TYR A 87 12.82 6.71 -6.43
N PHE A 88 11.78 5.87 -6.35
CA PHE A 88 10.42 6.35 -6.15
C PHE A 88 10.30 7.16 -4.85
N GLY A 89 10.84 6.64 -3.75
CA GLY A 89 10.82 7.30 -2.45
C GLY A 89 11.62 8.61 -2.39
N THR A 90 12.80 8.67 -3.03
CA THR A 90 13.71 9.83 -2.93
C THR A 90 13.52 10.88 -4.02
N VAL A 91 12.96 10.51 -5.18
CA VAL A 91 12.82 11.40 -6.35
C VAL A 91 11.35 11.64 -6.69
N VAL A 92 10.56 10.58 -6.86
CA VAL A 92 9.18 10.70 -7.35
C VAL A 92 8.25 11.25 -6.28
N VAL A 93 8.26 10.67 -5.07
CA VAL A 93 7.38 11.07 -3.96
C VAL A 93 7.57 12.56 -3.62
N PRO A 94 8.79 13.09 -3.43
CA PRO A 94 8.97 14.50 -3.10
C PRO A 94 8.52 15.45 -4.22
N LYS A 95 8.73 15.10 -5.49
CA LYS A 95 8.37 15.96 -6.63
C LYS A 95 6.88 15.93 -6.97
N LEU A 96 6.20 14.80 -6.82
CA LEU A 96 4.84 14.60 -7.35
C LEU A 96 3.73 14.46 -6.30
N GLN A 97 4.08 14.25 -5.03
CA GLN A 97 3.10 13.96 -3.98
C GLN A 97 3.34 14.83 -2.75
N GLY A 98 4.60 14.92 -2.31
CA GLY A 98 5.07 15.80 -1.24
C GLY A 98 4.23 15.69 0.03
N GLU A 99 3.98 16.84 0.65
CA GLU A 99 3.21 16.94 1.89
C GLU A 99 1.72 16.59 1.71
N ILE A 100 1.18 16.78 0.50
CA ILE A 100 -0.22 16.43 0.21
C ILE A 100 -0.39 14.90 0.30
N GLY A 101 0.56 14.14 -0.24
CA GLY A 101 0.57 12.68 -0.11
C GLY A 101 0.57 12.21 1.35
N ARG A 102 1.19 12.96 2.28
CA ARG A 102 1.24 12.61 3.71
C ARG A 102 -0.12 12.68 4.39
N THR A 103 -1.08 13.41 3.83
CA THR A 103 -2.46 13.42 4.36
C THR A 103 -3.08 12.03 4.37
N SER A 104 -2.56 11.08 3.57
CA SER A 104 -2.99 9.67 3.60
C SER A 104 -2.68 8.96 4.92
N PHE A 105 -1.80 9.50 5.77
CA PHE A 105 -1.56 8.99 7.13
C PHE A 105 -2.58 9.48 8.16
N LEU A 106 -3.34 10.52 7.83
CA LEU A 106 -4.37 11.12 8.68
C LEU A 106 -5.71 10.45 8.34
N LYS A 107 -5.91 9.24 8.86
CA LYS A 107 -7.03 8.37 8.48
C LYS A 107 -8.41 9.05 8.63
N PRO A 108 -8.68 9.85 9.69
CA PRO A 108 -9.93 10.60 9.85
C PRO A 108 -10.27 11.56 8.71
N LEU A 109 -9.31 11.96 7.87
CA LEU A 109 -9.58 12.88 6.76
C LEU A 109 -10.06 12.16 5.49
N SER A 110 -9.93 10.84 5.40
CA SER A 110 -10.16 10.10 4.14
C SER A 110 -11.57 10.32 3.61
N LYS A 111 -12.61 10.04 4.41
CA LYS A 111 -14.02 10.25 4.00
C LYS A 111 -14.30 11.68 3.56
N LYS A 112 -13.76 12.68 4.27
CA LYS A 112 -13.92 14.11 3.95
C LYS A 112 -13.19 14.53 2.68
N LEU A 113 -11.96 14.07 2.48
CA LEU A 113 -11.14 14.40 1.31
C LEU A 113 -11.74 13.84 0.02
N PHE A 114 -12.33 12.65 0.09
CA PHE A 114 -12.91 11.97 -1.07
C PHE A 114 -14.41 12.19 -1.24
N ASN A 115 -15.09 12.73 -0.23
CA ASN A 115 -16.55 12.84 -0.18
C ASN A 115 -17.25 11.52 -0.59
N SER A 116 -16.79 10.40 -0.01
CA SER A 116 -17.22 9.05 -0.43
C SER A 116 -17.63 8.19 0.75
N ASN A 117 -18.82 7.59 0.65
CA ASN A 117 -19.37 6.64 1.63
C ASN A 117 -18.78 5.22 1.49
N MET A 118 -17.84 5.01 0.58
CA MET A 118 -17.14 3.72 0.43
C MET A 118 -16.05 3.51 1.51
N PHE A 119 -15.65 4.58 2.21
CA PHE A 119 -14.83 4.43 3.41
C PHE A 119 -15.73 3.93 4.55
N PRO A 120 -15.36 2.83 5.23
CA PRO A 120 -16.16 2.19 6.28
C PRO A 120 -16.12 2.97 7.61
N ASP A 121 -15.82 4.27 7.57
CA ASP A 121 -15.63 5.12 8.74
C ASP A 121 -16.98 5.35 9.44
N ILE A 122 -17.00 5.08 10.74
CA ILE A 122 -18.19 5.26 11.60
C ILE A 122 -17.99 6.35 12.66
N GLY A 123 -16.75 6.73 12.95
CA GLY A 123 -16.40 7.78 13.89
C GLY A 123 -14.90 7.97 14.02
N TYR A 124 -14.48 8.97 14.79
CA TYR A 124 -13.06 9.34 14.93
C TYR A 124 -12.70 9.66 16.37
N PHE A 125 -11.43 9.50 16.70
CA PHE A 125 -10.84 10.10 17.90
C PHE A 125 -9.66 10.95 17.47
N VAL A 126 -9.72 12.26 17.72
CA VAL A 126 -8.72 13.22 17.27
C VAL A 126 -8.53 14.30 18.32
N ASN A 127 -7.29 14.63 18.67
CA ASN A 127 -6.94 15.71 19.60
C ASN A 127 -7.73 15.64 20.93
N GLY A 128 -7.87 14.43 21.49
CA GLY A 128 -8.54 14.23 22.77
C GLY A 128 -10.07 14.13 22.74
N SER A 129 -10.69 14.26 21.56
CA SER A 129 -12.15 14.30 21.40
C SER A 129 -12.66 13.19 20.47
N PHE A 130 -13.86 12.69 20.77
CA PHE A 130 -14.58 11.77 19.87
C PHE A 130 -15.47 12.53 18.90
N PHE A 131 -15.61 11.99 17.69
CA PHE A 131 -16.43 12.55 16.63
C PHE A 131 -17.28 11.49 15.94
N THR A 132 -18.46 11.90 15.46
CA THR A 132 -19.30 11.12 14.55
C THR A 132 -18.63 10.96 13.19
N GLU A 133 -19.18 10.11 12.32
CA GLU A 133 -18.70 9.97 10.93
C GLU A 133 -18.78 11.29 10.12
N ASN A 134 -19.63 12.21 10.58
CA ASN A 134 -19.85 13.54 10.01
C ASN A 134 -19.08 14.65 10.75
N TYR A 135 -18.13 14.29 11.62
CA TYR A 135 -17.28 15.22 12.36
C TYR A 135 -17.99 16.05 13.43
N GLU A 136 -19.12 15.58 13.96
CA GLU A 136 -19.82 16.21 15.09
C GLU A 136 -19.26 15.66 16.41
N TYR A 137 -19.18 16.50 17.45
CA TYR A 137 -18.63 16.10 18.74
C TYR A 137 -19.48 15.01 19.42
N ILE A 138 -18.79 14.05 20.05
CA ILE A 138 -19.39 13.05 20.93
C ILE A 138 -18.68 13.13 22.29
N THR A 139 -19.45 13.09 23.38
CA THR A 139 -18.88 12.99 24.73
C THR A 139 -18.25 11.61 24.94
N ASP A 140 -17.22 11.52 25.78
CA ASP A 140 -16.55 10.25 26.08
C ASP A 140 -17.53 9.13 26.47
N ARG A 141 -18.52 9.44 27.32
CA ARG A 141 -19.52 8.49 27.80
C ARG A 141 -20.45 7.98 26.69
N ASN A 142 -20.77 8.84 25.73
CA ASN A 142 -21.66 8.49 24.63
C ASN A 142 -20.92 7.81 23.47
N SER A 143 -19.59 7.83 23.45
CA SER A 143 -18.77 7.21 22.39
C SER A 143 -19.10 5.72 22.20
N ILE A 144 -19.25 4.96 23.29
CA ILE A 144 -19.59 3.52 23.22
C ILE A 144 -20.97 3.28 22.62
N LEU A 145 -21.97 4.09 23.00
CA LEU A 145 -23.33 3.94 22.49
C LEU A 145 -23.38 4.25 20.99
N TYR A 146 -22.65 5.28 20.57
CA TYR A 146 -22.60 5.69 19.18
C TYR A 146 -21.80 4.72 18.30
N LEU A 147 -20.60 4.30 18.71
CA LEU A 147 -19.72 3.43 17.91
C LEU A 147 -20.28 2.01 17.72
N PHE A 148 -21.09 1.53 18.67
CA PHE A 148 -21.64 0.18 18.66
C PHE A 148 -23.18 0.16 18.53
N LYS A 149 -23.76 1.19 17.88
CA LYS A 149 -25.21 1.27 17.65
C LYS A 149 -25.73 0.14 16.75
N ASP A 150 -25.00 -0.15 15.67
CA ASP A 150 -25.42 -1.07 14.59
C ASP A 150 -24.42 -2.24 14.40
N THR A 151 -23.45 -2.38 15.29
CA THR A 151 -22.39 -3.42 15.19
C THR A 151 -21.92 -3.87 16.56
N GLU A 152 -21.52 -5.14 16.66
CA GLU A 152 -20.89 -5.71 17.85
C GLU A 152 -19.39 -5.45 17.90
N LYS A 153 -18.76 -5.21 16.74
CA LYS A 153 -17.31 -5.05 16.60
C LYS A 153 -16.98 -3.81 15.77
N VAL A 154 -15.92 -3.12 16.19
CA VAL A 154 -15.35 -1.98 15.48
C VAL A 154 -13.86 -2.16 15.32
N VAL A 155 -13.31 -1.65 14.22
CA VAL A 155 -11.88 -1.61 13.99
C VAL A 155 -11.40 -0.19 14.28
N PHE A 156 -10.45 -0.02 15.19
CA PHE A 156 -9.78 1.24 15.42
C PHE A 156 -8.41 1.23 14.75
N LYS A 157 -8.16 2.19 13.85
CA LYS A 157 -6.89 2.34 13.15
C LYS A 157 -6.21 3.65 13.54
N LEU A 158 -5.00 3.55 14.08
CA LEU A 158 -4.22 4.71 14.49
C LEU A 158 -3.69 5.51 13.29
N ASN A 159 -3.61 6.82 13.47
CA ASN A 159 -2.89 7.70 12.55
C ASN A 159 -1.40 7.35 12.51
N ASN A 160 -0.74 7.68 11.38
CA ASN A 160 0.70 7.48 11.18
C ASN A 160 1.16 6.03 11.42
N SER A 161 0.25 5.08 11.30
CA SER A 161 0.51 3.65 11.37
C SER A 161 0.55 3.05 9.96
N ALA A 162 1.31 1.97 9.81
CA ALA A 162 1.52 1.30 8.53
C ALA A 162 1.72 -0.21 8.75
N GLN A 163 1.64 -0.98 7.67
CA GLN A 163 2.00 -2.41 7.67
C GLN A 163 1.12 -3.32 8.55
N GLY A 164 -0.08 -2.86 8.91
CA GLY A 164 -0.98 -3.53 9.86
C GLY A 164 -0.74 -3.18 11.33
N ILE A 165 0.34 -2.46 11.64
CA ILE A 165 0.56 -1.92 13.00
C ILE A 165 -0.53 -0.88 13.30
N GLY A 166 -0.99 -0.82 14.56
CA GLY A 166 -2.00 0.17 14.97
C GLY A 166 -3.43 -0.16 14.53
N VAL A 167 -3.68 -1.38 14.05
CA VAL A 167 -5.03 -1.91 13.80
C VAL A 167 -5.49 -2.70 15.01
N LEU A 168 -6.52 -2.21 15.70
CA LEU A 168 -7.10 -2.84 16.88
C LEU A 168 -8.57 -3.19 16.61
N VAL A 169 -9.05 -4.29 17.19
CA VAL A 169 -10.46 -4.68 17.13
C VAL A 169 -11.04 -4.54 18.54
N PHE A 170 -12.15 -3.81 18.64
CA PHE A 170 -12.88 -3.63 19.89
C PHE A 170 -14.30 -4.20 19.78
N ASP A 171 -14.81 -4.70 20.91
CA ASP A 171 -16.21 -5.01 21.15
C ASP A 171 -16.72 -4.19 22.35
N LYS A 172 -18.03 -4.25 22.65
CA LYS A 172 -18.59 -3.53 23.81
C LYS A 172 -17.97 -3.93 25.15
N LYS A 173 -17.39 -5.12 25.28
CA LYS A 173 -16.85 -5.65 26.54
C LYS A 173 -15.42 -5.15 26.80
N ASN A 174 -14.63 -4.97 25.74
CA ASN A 174 -13.23 -4.56 25.83
C ASN A 174 -12.98 -3.08 25.46
N TYR A 175 -14.03 -2.37 25.04
CA TYR A 175 -13.98 -0.94 24.76
C TYR A 175 -13.86 -0.13 26.06
N ASP A 176 -12.87 0.76 26.08
CA ASP A 176 -12.67 1.75 27.13
C ASP A 176 -12.15 3.03 26.51
N TYR A 177 -12.88 4.13 26.67
CA TYR A 177 -12.49 5.42 26.10
C TYR A 177 -11.18 5.95 26.70
N HIS A 178 -10.81 5.59 27.93
CA HIS A 178 -9.52 5.95 28.51
C HIS A 178 -8.36 5.28 27.75
N LYS A 179 -8.54 4.00 27.38
CA LYS A 179 -7.58 3.28 26.54
C LYS A 179 -7.46 3.90 25.15
N ILE A 180 -8.57 4.34 24.53
CA ILE A 180 -8.52 5.05 23.24
C ILE A 180 -7.73 6.35 23.38
N LYS A 181 -7.98 7.15 24.43
CA LYS A 181 -7.23 8.39 24.70
C LYS A 181 -5.73 8.15 24.82
N ALA A 182 -5.33 7.05 25.47
CA ALA A 182 -3.94 6.68 25.62
C ALA A 182 -3.28 6.20 24.31
N LEU A 183 -4.06 5.59 23.41
CA LEU A 183 -3.57 5.14 22.10
C LEU A 183 -3.32 6.31 21.13
N GLY A 184 -4.12 7.38 21.23
CA GLY A 184 -4.01 8.57 20.41
C GLY A 184 -4.91 8.56 19.17
N ASP A 185 -4.64 9.50 18.25
CA ASP A 185 -5.55 9.80 17.14
C ASP A 185 -5.76 8.63 16.18
N GLY A 186 -7.00 8.46 15.71
CA GLY A 186 -7.35 7.41 14.78
C GLY A 186 -8.79 7.45 14.28
N VAL A 187 -9.12 6.47 13.45
CA VAL A 187 -10.45 6.27 12.87
C VAL A 187 -11.07 4.99 13.39
N PHE A 188 -12.36 5.04 13.71
CA PHE A 188 -13.20 3.87 13.92
C PHE A 188 -13.88 3.50 12.61
N GLN A 189 -13.75 2.25 12.21
CA GLN A 189 -14.37 1.69 11.03
C GLN A 189 -15.28 0.52 11.40
N LYS A 190 -16.36 0.32 10.64
CA LYS A 190 -17.15 -0.90 10.73
C LYS A 190 -16.25 -2.12 10.49
N TYR A 191 -16.49 -3.20 11.23
CA TYR A 191 -15.86 -4.47 10.91
C TYR A 191 -16.37 -4.96 9.55
N ILE A 192 -15.48 -5.10 8.58
CA ILE A 192 -15.88 -5.52 7.23
C ILE A 192 -16.04 -7.04 7.22
N GLU A 193 -17.27 -7.50 6.97
CA GLU A 193 -17.51 -8.88 6.59
C GLU A 193 -17.23 -9.02 5.09
N GLN A 194 -16.15 -9.71 4.74
CA GLN A 194 -15.70 -9.82 3.36
C GLN A 194 -16.53 -10.82 2.55
N HIS A 195 -16.54 -10.63 1.22
CA HIS A 195 -17.18 -11.51 0.26
C HIS A 195 -16.73 -12.98 0.43
N SER A 196 -17.64 -13.93 0.18
CA SER A 196 -17.41 -15.37 0.36
C SER A 196 -16.19 -15.90 -0.41
N PHE A 197 -15.86 -15.31 -1.56
CA PHE A 197 -14.63 -15.57 -2.31
C PHE A 197 -13.37 -15.47 -1.42
N PHE A 198 -13.21 -14.38 -0.67
CA PHE A 198 -12.03 -14.18 0.17
C PHE A 198 -12.03 -15.11 1.38
N ASN A 199 -13.22 -15.48 1.89
CA ASN A 199 -13.36 -16.44 2.99
C ASN A 199 -12.87 -17.84 2.62
N LYS A 200 -12.93 -18.23 1.34
CA LYS A 200 -12.33 -19.50 0.86
C LYS A 200 -10.81 -19.50 0.98
N ILE A 201 -10.18 -18.33 0.88
CA ILE A 201 -8.72 -18.17 0.97
C ILE A 201 -8.29 -18.06 2.43
N MET A 202 -8.88 -17.11 3.16
CA MET A 202 -8.59 -16.87 4.57
C MET A 202 -9.76 -16.14 5.25
N PRO A 203 -10.55 -16.81 6.12
CA PRO A 203 -11.69 -16.19 6.80
C PRO A 203 -11.30 -15.35 8.03
N ASN A 204 -10.11 -15.57 8.62
CA ASN A 204 -9.73 -14.94 9.89
C ASN A 204 -9.25 -13.49 9.75
N SER A 205 -8.90 -13.07 8.55
CA SER A 205 -8.43 -11.72 8.26
C SER A 205 -9.05 -11.20 6.97
N VAL A 206 -9.53 -9.96 7.01
CA VAL A 206 -10.10 -9.29 5.83
C VAL A 206 -8.99 -9.11 4.80
N ALA A 207 -9.15 -9.74 3.64
CA ALA A 207 -8.27 -9.62 2.50
C ALA A 207 -8.23 -8.18 1.97
N THR A 208 -7.17 -7.84 1.25
CA THR A 208 -7.03 -6.51 0.66
C THR A 208 -6.55 -6.61 -0.76
N ILE A 209 -7.31 -6.04 -1.69
CA ILE A 209 -6.88 -5.80 -3.05
C ILE A 209 -6.14 -4.47 -3.06
N ARG A 210 -4.82 -4.53 -3.26
CA ARG A 210 -4.02 -3.33 -3.57
C ARG A 210 -4.28 -2.97 -5.03
N VAL A 211 -4.74 -1.76 -5.28
CA VAL A 211 -4.87 -1.18 -6.62
C VAL A 211 -3.97 0.04 -6.71
N LEU A 212 -3.09 0.06 -7.71
CA LEU A 212 -2.14 1.14 -7.92
C LEU A 212 -2.60 1.98 -9.12
N THR A 213 -2.96 3.22 -8.87
CA THR A 213 -3.38 4.17 -9.91
C THR A 213 -2.38 5.31 -10.02
N VAL A 214 -2.36 5.94 -11.19
CA VAL A 214 -1.66 7.21 -11.38
C VAL A 214 -2.57 8.22 -12.05
N LEU A 215 -2.21 9.48 -11.94
CA LEU A 215 -2.77 10.58 -12.72
C LEU A 215 -1.67 11.17 -13.60
N SER A 216 -1.88 11.20 -14.92
CA SER A 216 -0.96 11.80 -15.88
C SER A 216 -0.90 13.32 -15.74
N LYS A 217 -0.02 13.97 -16.50
CA LYS A 217 0.07 15.44 -16.55
C LYS A 217 -1.16 16.05 -17.22
N GLU A 218 -1.77 15.30 -18.13
CA GLU A 218 -2.96 15.64 -18.90
C GLU A 218 -4.25 15.44 -18.08
N GLY A 219 -4.15 14.84 -16.88
CA GLY A 219 -5.29 14.59 -15.99
C GLY A 219 -5.97 13.24 -16.21
N ASP A 220 -5.35 12.34 -16.97
CA ASP A 220 -5.88 11.00 -17.20
C ASP A 220 -5.47 10.05 -16.08
N ALA A 221 -6.46 9.40 -15.48
CA ALA A 221 -6.22 8.38 -14.46
C ALA A 221 -6.09 7.00 -15.11
N SER A 222 -5.07 6.23 -14.72
CA SER A 222 -4.84 4.89 -15.26
C SER A 222 -4.38 3.89 -14.19
N LEU A 223 -4.72 2.62 -14.40
CA LEU A 223 -4.32 1.49 -13.56
C LEU A 223 -2.91 1.04 -13.92
N ARG A 224 -2.04 0.85 -12.91
CA ARG A 224 -0.65 0.42 -13.10
C ARG A 224 -0.34 -0.97 -12.58
N ALA A 225 -1.01 -1.38 -11.50
CA ALA A 225 -0.90 -2.72 -10.96
C ALA A 225 -2.09 -3.03 -10.06
N ALA A 226 -2.35 -4.31 -9.86
CA ALA A 226 -3.27 -4.80 -8.86
C ALA A 226 -2.76 -6.12 -8.28
N TYR A 227 -2.94 -6.32 -6.99
CA TYR A 227 -2.62 -7.60 -6.36
C TYR A 227 -3.45 -7.83 -5.10
N LEU A 228 -3.80 -9.07 -4.85
CA LEU A 228 -4.49 -9.49 -3.65
C LEU A 228 -3.47 -9.70 -2.52
N ARG A 229 -3.80 -9.26 -1.31
CA ARG A 229 -3.08 -9.54 -0.08
C ARG A 229 -4.00 -10.29 0.88
N VAL A 230 -3.52 -11.42 1.39
CA VAL A 230 -4.24 -12.24 2.37
C VAL A 230 -3.35 -12.54 3.57
N GLY A 231 -3.95 -12.60 4.76
CA GLY A 231 -3.24 -12.92 6.00
C GLY A 231 -3.05 -14.42 6.20
N ARG A 232 -2.37 -14.80 7.30
CA ARG A 232 -2.18 -16.19 7.73
C ARG A 232 -3.24 -16.58 8.77
N ASN A 233 -3.37 -17.87 9.06
CA ASN A 233 -4.39 -18.40 9.98
C ASN A 233 -4.34 -17.76 11.38
N LYS A 234 -3.14 -17.40 11.86
CA LYS A 234 -2.91 -16.75 13.16
C LYS A 234 -3.07 -15.24 13.15
N ASP A 235 -3.31 -14.64 11.99
CA ASP A 235 -3.44 -13.19 11.86
C ASP A 235 -4.90 -12.74 11.98
N SER A 236 -5.13 -11.72 12.81
CA SER A 236 -6.43 -11.06 12.93
C SER A 236 -6.70 -10.03 11.83
N HIS A 237 -5.67 -9.64 11.09
CA HIS A 237 -5.70 -8.69 9.98
C HIS A 237 -4.48 -8.92 9.08
N VAL A 238 -4.52 -8.45 7.83
CA VAL A 238 -3.37 -8.56 6.91
C VAL A 238 -2.19 -7.75 7.46
N LYS A 239 -1.07 -8.44 7.71
CA LYS A 239 0.20 -7.84 8.17
C LYS A 239 1.28 -7.99 7.13
N SER A 240 2.08 -6.94 6.92
CA SER A 240 3.12 -6.98 5.89
C SER A 240 4.23 -8.02 6.14
N SER A 241 4.40 -8.49 7.39
CA SER A 241 5.41 -9.49 7.75
C SER A 241 5.03 -10.93 7.36
N SER A 242 3.73 -11.24 7.30
CA SER A 242 3.22 -12.60 7.12
C SER A 242 2.32 -12.76 5.90
N GLN A 243 1.82 -11.66 5.31
CA GLN A 243 0.89 -11.70 4.19
C GLN A 243 1.42 -12.49 2.98
N ILE A 244 0.50 -13.13 2.27
CA ILE A 244 0.74 -13.64 0.91
C ILE A 244 0.17 -12.62 -0.07
N SER A 245 0.97 -12.26 -1.08
CA SER A 245 0.60 -11.30 -2.12
C SER A 245 0.51 -12.01 -3.47
N ILE A 246 -0.62 -11.89 -4.16
CA ILE A 246 -0.91 -12.61 -5.41
C ILE A 246 -1.21 -11.57 -6.50
N PRO A 247 -0.38 -11.45 -7.55
CA PRO A 247 -0.64 -10.53 -8.65
C PRO A 247 -1.99 -10.81 -9.31
N ILE A 248 -2.67 -9.76 -9.76
CA ILE A 248 -3.93 -9.87 -10.49
C ILE A 248 -3.68 -9.46 -11.94
N ASN A 249 -4.18 -10.25 -12.89
CA ASN A 249 -4.19 -9.87 -14.29
C ASN A 249 -5.13 -8.67 -14.50
N LEU A 250 -4.56 -7.53 -14.91
CA LEU A 250 -5.27 -6.25 -14.98
C LEU A 250 -6.42 -6.20 -15.98
N LYS A 251 -6.45 -7.09 -16.99
CA LYS A 251 -7.51 -7.14 -17.99
C LYS A 251 -8.68 -8.03 -17.58
N THR A 252 -8.39 -9.11 -16.86
CA THR A 252 -9.36 -10.18 -16.59
C THR A 252 -9.79 -10.26 -15.13
N GLY A 253 -9.03 -9.65 -14.21
CA GLY A 253 -9.23 -9.82 -12.77
C GLY A 253 -8.81 -11.18 -12.23
N MET A 254 -8.20 -12.03 -13.07
CA MET A 254 -7.75 -13.36 -12.68
C MET A 254 -6.49 -13.29 -11.81
N LEU A 255 -6.43 -14.08 -10.74
CA LEU A 255 -5.25 -14.27 -9.93
C LEU A 255 -4.15 -14.95 -10.74
N ASN A 256 -2.91 -14.53 -10.52
CA ASN A 256 -1.75 -15.25 -11.03
C ASN A 256 -1.66 -16.63 -10.38
N THR A 257 -1.16 -17.62 -11.12
CA THR A 257 -0.88 -18.96 -10.59
C THR A 257 0.05 -18.92 -9.38
N LEU A 258 0.96 -17.94 -9.30
CA LEU A 258 1.90 -17.80 -8.19
C LEU A 258 1.58 -16.61 -7.30
N GLY A 259 1.49 -16.88 -6.00
CA GLY A 259 1.58 -15.90 -4.92
C GLY A 259 2.99 -15.82 -4.34
N HIS A 260 3.24 -14.79 -3.54
CA HIS A 260 4.54 -14.48 -2.99
C HIS A 260 4.44 -14.14 -1.50
N SER A 261 5.37 -14.68 -0.70
CA SER A 261 5.60 -14.21 0.67
C SER A 261 6.33 -12.87 0.70
N LYS A 262 6.43 -12.25 1.87
CA LYS A 262 7.24 -11.04 2.09
C LYS A 262 8.72 -11.22 1.71
N SER A 263 9.24 -12.44 1.84
CA SER A 263 10.62 -12.80 1.49
C SER A 263 10.77 -13.31 0.05
N TRP A 264 9.75 -13.12 -0.80
CA TRP A 264 9.76 -13.49 -2.23
C TRP A 264 9.75 -14.98 -2.55
N TYR A 265 9.56 -15.87 -1.57
CA TYR A 265 9.21 -17.26 -1.85
C TYR A 265 7.89 -17.33 -2.61
N THR A 266 7.88 -18.10 -3.70
CA THR A 266 6.71 -18.33 -4.55
C THR A 266 5.93 -19.56 -4.08
N MET A 267 4.62 -19.55 -4.29
CA MET A 267 3.69 -20.64 -3.96
C MET A 267 2.48 -20.59 -4.90
N ASP A 268 1.88 -21.73 -5.21
CA ASP A 268 0.69 -21.82 -6.08
C ASP A 268 -0.64 -21.93 -5.32
N ALA A 269 -0.55 -22.14 -4.00
CA ALA A 269 -1.68 -22.19 -3.09
C ALA A 269 -1.40 -21.44 -1.78
N HIS A 270 -2.46 -21.02 -1.09
CA HIS A 270 -2.33 -20.38 0.21
C HIS A 270 -1.83 -21.40 1.26
N PRO A 271 -0.69 -21.16 1.94
CA PRO A 271 -0.04 -22.22 2.70
C PRO A 271 -0.74 -22.66 4.00
N ASP A 272 -1.83 -22.01 4.41
CA ASP A 272 -2.64 -22.50 5.56
C ASP A 272 -3.94 -23.16 5.14
N SER A 273 -4.58 -22.69 4.06
CA SER A 273 -5.91 -23.15 3.64
C SER A 273 -5.87 -24.09 2.44
N GLY A 274 -4.72 -24.20 1.76
CA GLY A 274 -4.57 -24.99 0.54
C GLY A 274 -5.31 -24.40 -0.67
N PHE A 275 -5.85 -23.19 -0.58
CA PHE A 275 -6.57 -22.55 -1.67
C PHE A 275 -5.64 -22.30 -2.87
N ILE A 276 -5.93 -22.94 -4.00
CA ILE A 276 -5.15 -22.82 -5.24
C ILE A 276 -5.51 -21.51 -5.94
N PHE A 277 -4.52 -20.72 -6.34
CA PHE A 277 -4.77 -19.39 -6.94
C PHE A 277 -5.16 -19.44 -8.42
N LYS A 278 -4.71 -20.48 -9.13
CA LYS A 278 -4.90 -20.64 -10.57
C LYS A 278 -6.39 -20.62 -10.94
N ASN A 279 -6.73 -19.90 -12.01
CA ASN A 279 -8.08 -19.77 -12.58
C ASN A 279 -9.12 -19.05 -11.70
N GLU A 280 -8.71 -18.48 -10.57
CA GLU A 280 -9.61 -17.74 -9.68
C GLU A 280 -9.70 -16.28 -10.10
N VAL A 281 -10.91 -15.70 -10.07
CA VAL A 281 -11.16 -14.32 -10.53
C VAL A 281 -11.68 -13.48 -9.39
N ILE A 282 -11.11 -12.28 -9.21
CA ILE A 282 -11.57 -11.33 -8.21
C ILE A 282 -13.02 -10.92 -8.53
N PRO A 283 -13.96 -11.08 -7.57
CA PRO A 283 -15.34 -10.66 -7.77
C PRO A 283 -15.40 -9.15 -8.01
N ASN A 284 -16.22 -8.75 -8.98
CA ASN A 284 -16.49 -7.34 -9.28
C ASN A 284 -15.25 -6.48 -9.60
N PHE A 285 -14.19 -7.09 -10.16
CA PHE A 285 -12.90 -6.43 -10.37
C PHE A 285 -12.99 -5.16 -11.24
N ASN A 286 -13.76 -5.17 -12.32
CA ASN A 286 -13.91 -4.00 -13.19
C ASN A 286 -14.48 -2.79 -12.45
N ASN A 287 -15.43 -2.99 -11.53
CA ASN A 287 -15.97 -1.89 -10.73
C ASN A 287 -14.96 -1.41 -9.68
N ILE A 288 -14.15 -2.30 -9.10
CA ILE A 288 -13.02 -1.89 -8.23
C ILE A 288 -12.08 -0.94 -8.97
N ILE A 289 -11.69 -1.30 -10.21
CA ILE A 289 -10.81 -0.47 -11.02
C ILE A 289 -11.48 0.87 -11.35
N LYS A 290 -12.73 0.85 -11.83
CA LYS A 290 -13.49 2.06 -12.13
C LYS A 290 -13.53 3.01 -10.93
N THR A 291 -13.89 2.50 -9.75
CA THR A 291 -13.93 3.27 -8.51
C THR A 291 -12.57 3.85 -8.13
N ALA A 292 -11.49 3.06 -8.21
CA ALA A 292 -10.14 3.55 -7.90
C ALA A 292 -9.71 4.69 -8.85
N LEU A 293 -10.07 4.62 -10.13
CA LEU A 293 -9.77 5.67 -11.11
C LEU A 293 -10.60 6.94 -10.88
N GLU A 294 -11.87 6.82 -10.51
CA GLU A 294 -12.71 7.96 -10.14
C GLU A 294 -12.14 8.68 -8.92
N LEU A 295 -11.73 7.94 -7.89
CA LEU A 295 -11.14 8.51 -6.68
C LEU A 295 -9.73 9.07 -6.91
N GLN A 296 -8.94 8.48 -7.80
CA GLN A 296 -7.67 9.05 -8.25
C GLN A 296 -7.86 10.44 -8.87
N LYS A 297 -8.95 10.65 -9.63
CA LYS A 297 -9.30 11.97 -10.16
C LYS A 297 -9.77 12.93 -9.07
N ALA A 298 -10.52 12.44 -8.08
CA ALA A 298 -10.95 13.25 -6.93
C ALA A 298 -9.77 13.76 -6.09
N MET A 299 -8.68 12.98 -5.98
CA MET A 299 -7.41 13.39 -5.36
C MET A 299 -6.34 13.70 -6.41
N SER A 300 -6.63 14.64 -7.30
CA SER A 300 -5.75 15.02 -8.42
C SER A 300 -4.39 15.61 -8.01
N LEU A 301 -4.27 16.02 -6.74
CA LEU A 301 -3.08 16.57 -6.12
C LEU A 301 -2.00 15.50 -5.82
N VAL A 302 -2.37 14.22 -5.82
CA VAL A 302 -1.43 13.11 -5.60
C VAL A 302 -1.36 12.25 -6.85
N LYS A 303 -0.19 12.20 -7.50
CA LYS A 303 -0.04 11.58 -8.82
C LYS A 303 0.04 10.05 -8.84
N CYS A 304 0.24 9.40 -7.69
CA CYS A 304 0.31 7.93 -7.60
C CYS A 304 -0.34 7.43 -6.31
N ILE A 305 -1.44 6.70 -6.39
CA ILE A 305 -2.17 6.26 -5.21
C ILE A 305 -2.25 4.74 -5.15
N GLY A 306 -1.89 4.21 -3.98
CA GLY A 306 -2.09 2.81 -3.62
C GLY A 306 -3.37 2.67 -2.81
N TRP A 307 -4.42 2.17 -3.43
CA TRP A 307 -5.72 1.92 -2.80
C TRP A 307 -5.76 0.54 -2.17
N ASP A 308 -6.29 0.46 -0.97
CA ASP A 308 -6.56 -0.78 -0.29
C ASP A 308 -8.06 -1.00 -0.19
N MET A 309 -8.54 -1.93 -1.01
CA MET A 309 -9.96 -2.13 -1.27
C MET A 309 -10.35 -3.59 -1.02
N VAL A 310 -11.63 -3.84 -0.75
CA VAL A 310 -12.18 -5.19 -0.65
C VAL A 310 -13.66 -5.16 -1.05
N ILE A 311 -14.20 -6.31 -1.47
CA ILE A 311 -15.64 -6.49 -1.66
C ILE A 311 -16.22 -7.11 -0.39
N ASP A 312 -17.26 -6.51 0.17
CA ASP A 312 -17.96 -7.04 1.33
C ASP A 312 -18.96 -8.17 0.97
N LYS A 313 -19.55 -8.77 1.99
CA LYS A 313 -20.53 -9.86 1.85
C LYS A 313 -21.76 -9.49 1.01
N ASP A 314 -22.06 -8.20 0.90
CA ASP A 314 -23.21 -7.66 0.18
C ASP A 314 -22.81 -7.12 -1.22
N ASN A 315 -21.62 -7.50 -1.72
CA ASN A 315 -21.04 -7.08 -3.01
C ASN A 315 -20.70 -5.59 -3.13
N ASN A 316 -20.63 -4.85 -2.02
CA ASN A 316 -20.23 -3.44 -2.04
C ASN A 316 -18.71 -3.30 -1.92
N ILE A 317 -18.17 -2.30 -2.60
CA ILE A 317 -16.76 -1.92 -2.49
C ILE A 317 -16.53 -1.17 -1.18
N GLN A 318 -15.56 -1.64 -0.39
CA GLN A 318 -15.10 -0.99 0.82
C GLN A 318 -13.65 -0.52 0.64
N ILE A 319 -13.36 0.73 0.96
CA ILE A 319 -12.04 1.34 0.86
C ILE A 319 -11.44 1.44 2.25
N MET A 320 -10.50 0.55 2.54
CA MET A 320 -9.89 0.42 3.86
C MET A 320 -8.89 1.54 4.13
N GLU A 321 -8.12 1.93 3.11
CA GLU A 321 -7.17 3.03 3.15
C GLU A 321 -6.72 3.43 1.73
N TRP A 322 -6.10 4.61 1.64
CA TRP A 322 -5.39 5.08 0.46
C TRP A 322 -3.96 5.46 0.87
N ASN A 323 -3.00 5.33 -0.04
CA ASN A 323 -1.58 5.54 0.23
C ASN A 323 -0.99 6.49 -0.81
N GLY A 324 -0.81 7.76 -0.43
CA GLY A 324 -0.29 8.83 -1.29
C GLY A 324 1.17 9.21 -1.03
N PHE A 325 1.78 8.74 0.07
CA PHE A 325 3.19 8.99 0.39
C PHE A 325 4.03 7.71 0.36
N HIS A 326 3.52 6.65 1.01
CA HIS A 326 4.09 5.30 0.96
C HIS A 326 3.23 4.39 0.07
N THR A 327 3.19 4.71 -1.22
CA THR A 327 2.35 4.05 -2.23
C THR A 327 2.61 2.54 -2.33
N GLY A 328 3.85 2.10 -2.05
CA GLY A 328 4.22 0.69 -2.03
C GLY A 328 4.30 0.08 -3.43
N ILE A 329 5.22 0.59 -4.26
CA ILE A 329 5.39 0.17 -5.65
C ILE A 329 6.26 -1.09 -5.81
N GLY A 330 7.03 -1.46 -4.79
CA GLY A 330 8.05 -2.51 -4.91
C GLY A 330 7.48 -3.82 -5.44
N PHE A 331 6.40 -4.33 -4.85
CA PHE A 331 5.74 -5.57 -5.31
C PHE A 331 5.16 -5.46 -6.72
N ALA A 332 4.59 -4.29 -7.06
CA ALA A 332 4.03 -4.03 -8.38
C ALA A 332 5.12 -4.11 -9.45
N GLU A 333 6.22 -3.38 -9.29
CA GLU A 333 7.33 -3.39 -10.25
C GLU A 333 7.96 -4.79 -10.37
N PHE A 334 8.06 -5.51 -9.25
CA PHE A 334 8.62 -6.85 -9.18
C PHE A 334 7.86 -7.90 -9.98
N THR A 335 6.53 -7.77 -10.05
CA THR A 335 5.64 -8.82 -10.57
C THR A 335 4.90 -8.42 -11.84
N GLN A 336 4.73 -7.12 -12.07
CA GLN A 336 3.90 -6.56 -13.13
C GLN A 336 4.59 -5.41 -13.89
N GLY A 337 5.80 -5.01 -13.45
CA GLY A 337 6.51 -3.89 -14.05
C GLY A 337 7.02 -4.14 -15.47
N PRO A 338 7.42 -3.09 -16.19
CA PRO A 338 7.57 -1.71 -15.71
C PRO A 338 6.24 -0.95 -15.63
N CYS A 339 5.86 -0.54 -14.42
CA CYS A 339 4.52 0.01 -14.15
C CYS A 339 4.35 1.47 -14.61
N PHE A 340 5.44 2.21 -14.82
CA PHE A 340 5.40 3.67 -15.00
C PHE A 340 6.14 4.19 -16.25
N LYS A 341 6.47 3.29 -17.18
CA LYS A 341 7.35 3.57 -18.34
C LYS A 341 6.90 4.77 -19.20
N ASP A 342 5.60 5.01 -19.31
CA ASP A 342 4.98 6.04 -20.14
C ASP A 342 4.89 7.43 -19.47
N LEU A 343 5.30 7.57 -18.22
CA LEU A 343 5.11 8.81 -17.45
C LEU A 343 6.31 9.76 -17.48
N GLY A 344 7.45 9.33 -18.03
CA GLY A 344 8.69 10.10 -18.06
C GLY A 344 9.30 10.33 -16.67
N TRP A 345 8.92 9.52 -15.68
CA TRP A 345 9.35 9.68 -14.29
C TRP A 345 10.84 9.42 -14.10
N GLU A 346 11.47 8.66 -14.98
CA GLU A 346 12.90 8.41 -14.99
C GLU A 346 13.73 9.69 -15.16
N LYS A 347 13.13 10.76 -15.71
CA LYS A 347 13.79 12.07 -15.91
C LYS A 347 13.63 13.01 -14.72
N LEU A 348 12.90 12.62 -13.68
CA LEU A 348 12.59 13.49 -12.54
C LEU A 348 13.80 13.76 -11.63
N TRP A 349 14.93 13.08 -11.75
CA TRP A 349 16.12 13.44 -10.96
C TRP A 349 16.92 14.58 -11.59
N LYS A 350 16.69 14.84 -12.88
CA LYS A 350 17.18 16.02 -13.59
C LYS A 350 16.38 17.25 -13.12
#